data_AF-X0VSF6-F1
#
_entry.id   AF-X0VSF6-F1
#
_cell.length_a   1.000
_cell.length_b   1.000
_cell.length_c   1.000
_cell.angle_alpha   90.00
_cell.angle_beta   90.00
_cell.angle_gamma   90.00
#
_symmetry.space_group_name_H-M   'P 1'
#
loop_
_entity.id
_entity.type
_entity.pdbx_description
1 polymer ?
#
loop_
_entity_poly.entity_id
_entity_poly.type
_entity_poly.pdbx_seq_one_letter_code
_entity_poly.pdbx_strand_id
1 'polypeptide(L)'
;MDMIFQIIKTTGFANLQWGNVIMIGVGCLAIYLAIVKKYEPLLLLPIGFGVIVGNIPYLPGLPLGVYDTVANGATQNSVFSLIYWGVTSGIFPPLIFLGIGALTDFSSLISNPKLVLLGAAAQIGIFVTYLGALMLGFSNLEAASIGIIGGADGPTSIFLSSQLAPHLLGPIAIAAYSYMALVPLIQPPIMKLMTTEKERKIRMKPSRRV
;
A
#
# COMPACT_ATOMS: atom_id res chain seq x y z
N MET A 1 -1.99 -43.97 19.62
CA MET A 1 -2.84 -43.42 18.56
C MET A 1 -3.17 -41.95 18.80
N ASP A 2 -3.39 -41.52 20.04
CA ASP A 2 -3.74 -40.13 20.36
C ASP A 2 -2.62 -39.10 20.08
N MET A 3 -1.35 -39.49 20.26
CA MET A 3 -0.20 -38.62 19.97
C MET A 3 -0.07 -38.29 18.48
N ILE A 4 -0.38 -39.23 17.59
CA ILE A 4 -0.38 -39.02 16.14
C ILE A 4 -1.53 -38.10 15.73
N PHE A 5 -2.71 -38.27 16.34
CA PHE A 5 -3.85 -37.37 16.13
C PHE A 5 -3.59 -35.95 16.65
N GLN A 6 -2.88 -35.80 17.77
CA GLN A 6 -2.45 -34.49 18.26
C GLN A 6 -1.43 -33.84 17.32
N ILE A 7 -0.43 -34.57 16.83
CA ILE A 7 0.56 -34.08 15.86
C ILE A 7 -0.13 -33.60 14.57
N ILE A 8 -1.10 -34.35 14.07
CA ILE A 8 -1.88 -33.95 12.89
C ILE A 8 -2.67 -32.67 13.17
N LYS A 9 -3.31 -32.55 14.34
CA LYS A 9 -4.05 -31.34 14.73
C LYS A 9 -3.15 -30.12 14.99
N THR A 10 -1.90 -30.32 15.39
CA THR A 10 -0.92 -29.23 15.57
C THR A 10 -0.18 -28.87 14.30
N THR A 11 -0.34 -29.63 13.21
CA THR A 11 0.28 -29.31 11.92
C THR A 11 -0.39 -28.06 11.33
N GLY A 12 0.39 -27.17 10.71
CA GLY A 12 -0.13 -25.96 10.06
C GLY A 12 -1.23 -26.24 9.02
N PHE A 13 -1.16 -27.38 8.32
CA PHE A 13 -2.20 -27.82 7.38
C PHE A 13 -3.56 -28.08 8.04
N ALA A 14 -3.61 -28.49 9.31
CA ALA A 14 -4.87 -28.76 10.02
C ALA A 14 -5.50 -27.49 10.60
N ASN A 15 -4.71 -26.43 10.81
CA ASN A 15 -5.18 -25.12 11.29
C ASN A 15 -5.42 -24.13 10.14
N LEU A 16 -5.35 -24.61 8.90
CA LEU A 16 -5.47 -23.80 7.70
C LEU A 16 -6.94 -23.45 7.46
N GLN A 17 -7.28 -22.17 7.62
CA GLN A 17 -8.61 -21.68 7.31
C GLN A 17 -8.72 -21.31 5.82
N TRP A 18 -9.95 -21.34 5.29
CA TRP A 18 -10.21 -20.94 3.91
C TRP A 18 -9.77 -19.51 3.59
N GLY A 19 -9.85 -18.59 4.56
CA GLY A 19 -9.36 -17.21 4.40
C GLY A 19 -7.86 -17.15 4.11
N ASN A 20 -7.06 -17.98 4.78
CA ASN A 20 -5.61 -18.05 4.58
C ASN A 20 -5.26 -18.46 3.14
N VAL A 21 -5.99 -19.44 2.58
CA VAL A 21 -5.78 -19.89 1.18
C VAL A 21 -6.02 -18.76 0.20
N ILE A 22 -7.12 -18.03 0.38
CA ILE A 22 -7.48 -16.91 -0.50
C ILE A 22 -6.41 -15.83 -0.43
N MET A 23 -5.97 -15.46 0.76
CA MET A 23 -4.95 -14.43 0.94
C MET A 23 -3.58 -14.85 0.40
N ILE A 24 -3.18 -16.11 0.58
CA ILE A 24 -1.97 -16.64 -0.07
C ILE A 24 -2.09 -16.55 -1.59
N GLY A 25 -3.26 -16.85 -2.15
CA GLY A 25 -3.53 -16.66 -3.59
C GLY A 25 -3.37 -15.20 -4.03
N VAL A 26 -3.86 -14.24 -3.24
CA VAL A 26 -3.67 -12.80 -3.48
C VAL A 26 -2.19 -12.41 -3.40
N GLY A 27 -1.45 -12.94 -2.42
CA GLY A 27 -0.01 -12.71 -2.29
C GLY A 27 0.77 -13.23 -3.51
N CYS A 28 0.46 -14.45 -3.98
CA CYS A 28 1.03 -15.00 -5.20
C CYS A 28 0.71 -14.15 -6.44
N LEU A 29 -0.53 -13.64 -6.54
CA LEU A 29 -0.92 -12.73 -7.62
C LEU A 29 -0.13 -11.41 -7.56
N ALA A 30 0.05 -10.82 -6.38
CA ALA A 30 0.83 -9.60 -6.20
C ALA A 30 2.30 -9.81 -6.61
N ILE A 31 2.91 -10.93 -6.21
CA ILE A 31 4.27 -11.31 -6.64
C ILE A 31 4.33 -11.50 -8.17
N TYR A 32 3.34 -12.16 -8.76
CA TYR A 32 3.27 -12.34 -10.21
C TYR A 32 3.21 -11.00 -10.95
N LEU A 33 2.38 -10.06 -10.50
CA LEU A 33 2.29 -8.72 -11.07
C LEU A 33 3.62 -7.95 -10.91
N ALA A 34 4.25 -8.05 -9.74
CA ALA A 34 5.53 -7.41 -9.47
C ALA A 34 6.66 -7.92 -10.37
N ILE A 35 6.74 -9.24 -10.63
CA ILE A 35 7.84 -9.85 -11.39
C ILE A 35 7.56 -9.83 -12.90
N VAL A 36 6.42 -10.37 -13.32
CA VAL A 36 6.11 -10.61 -14.74
C VAL A 36 5.66 -9.33 -15.42
N LYS A 37 4.81 -8.54 -14.75
CA LYS A 37 4.31 -7.27 -15.28
C LYS A 37 5.17 -6.07 -14.87
N LYS A 38 6.15 -6.27 -13.98
CA LYS A 38 7.05 -5.22 -13.46
C LYS A 38 6.29 -4.05 -12.83
N TYR A 39 5.18 -4.36 -12.19
CA TYR A 39 4.33 -3.41 -11.47
C TYR A 39 4.94 -3.12 -10.10
N GLU A 40 5.48 -1.91 -9.94
CA GLU A 40 6.15 -1.42 -8.72
C GLU A 40 6.93 -2.49 -7.94
N PRO A 41 7.92 -3.15 -8.58
CA PRO A 41 8.54 -4.36 -8.04
C PRO A 41 9.25 -4.12 -6.71
N LEU A 42 9.71 -2.89 -6.45
CA LEU A 42 10.40 -2.53 -5.21
C LEU A 42 9.52 -2.67 -3.96
N LEU A 43 8.20 -2.49 -4.09
CA LEU A 43 7.27 -2.46 -2.95
C LEU A 43 6.23 -3.58 -3.04
N LEU A 44 5.68 -3.84 -4.22
CA LEU A 44 4.65 -4.85 -4.41
C LEU A 44 5.17 -6.28 -4.15
N LEU A 45 6.45 -6.54 -4.45
CA LEU A 45 7.07 -7.84 -4.19
C LEU A 45 7.22 -8.13 -2.67
N PRO A 46 7.84 -7.25 -1.85
CA PRO A 46 7.84 -7.42 -0.39
C PRO A 46 6.45 -7.52 0.22
N ILE A 47 5.47 -6.74 -0.28
CA ILE A 47 4.08 -6.80 0.20
C ILE A 47 3.47 -8.17 -0.11
N GLY A 48 3.60 -8.65 -1.35
CA GLY A 48 3.10 -9.97 -1.73
C GLY A 48 3.73 -11.10 -0.92
N PHE A 49 5.03 -11.02 -0.64
CA PHE A 49 5.72 -11.95 0.25
C PHE A 49 5.19 -11.87 1.69
N GLY A 50 4.99 -10.67 2.22
CA GLY A 50 4.40 -10.46 3.54
C GLY A 50 2.98 -11.01 3.66
N VAL A 51 2.16 -10.87 2.61
CA VAL A 51 0.81 -11.45 2.55
C VAL A 51 0.86 -12.98 2.61
N ILE A 52 1.79 -13.62 1.88
CA ILE A 52 1.94 -15.08 1.93
C ILE A 52 2.34 -15.50 3.34
N VAL A 53 3.44 -14.96 3.87
CA VAL A 53 3.99 -15.39 5.16
C VAL A 53 3.04 -15.08 6.31
N GLY A 54 2.40 -13.91 6.30
CA GLY A 54 1.43 -13.52 7.33
C GLY A 54 0.16 -14.37 7.37
N ASN A 55 -0.12 -15.13 6.31
CA ASN A 55 -1.27 -16.04 6.24
C ASN A 55 -0.89 -17.52 6.39
N ILE A 56 0.39 -17.85 6.64
CA ILE A 56 0.77 -19.24 6.98
C ILE A 56 0.32 -19.52 8.42
N PRO A 57 -0.57 -20.51 8.65
CA PRO A 57 -1.00 -20.87 10.00
C PRO A 57 0.18 -21.46 10.79
N TYR A 58 0.40 -20.94 12.00
CA TYR A 58 1.41 -21.42 12.94
C TYR A 58 0.76 -21.83 14.27
N LEU A 59 1.52 -22.55 15.08
CA LEU A 59 1.08 -23.04 16.39
C LEU A 59 0.89 -21.87 17.38
N PRO A 60 -0.26 -21.80 18.08
CA PRO A 60 -0.48 -20.82 19.14
C PRO A 60 0.64 -20.87 20.19
N GLY A 61 1.28 -19.73 20.46
CA GLY A 61 2.39 -19.61 21.42
C GLY A 61 3.79 -19.49 20.81
N LEU A 62 3.94 -19.64 19.48
CA LEU A 62 5.16 -19.22 18.78
C LEU A 62 5.05 -17.73 18.40
N PRO A 63 6.04 -16.87 18.73
CA PRO A 63 6.04 -15.45 18.35
C PRO A 63 6.40 -15.29 16.87
N LEU A 64 5.48 -15.64 15.97
CA LEU A 64 5.69 -15.57 14.51
C LEU A 64 4.78 -14.55 13.83
N GLY A 65 3.62 -14.27 14.39
CA GLY A 65 2.66 -13.29 13.88
C GLY A 65 3.09 -11.84 14.10
N VAL A 66 2.50 -10.94 13.32
CA VAL A 66 2.66 -9.47 13.46
C VAL A 66 2.07 -8.98 14.78
N TYR A 67 0.96 -9.60 15.20
CA TYR A 67 0.18 -9.21 16.38
C TYR A 67 0.45 -10.11 17.61
N ASP A 68 1.38 -11.06 17.50
CA ASP A 68 1.71 -11.95 18.60
C ASP A 68 2.52 -11.20 19.66
N THR A 69 1.85 -10.83 20.74
CA THR A 69 2.50 -10.49 22.00
C THR A 69 2.42 -11.72 22.90
N VAL A 70 3.48 -12.52 22.97
CA VAL A 70 3.42 -13.77 23.74
C VAL A 70 3.31 -13.46 25.24
N ALA A 71 2.33 -14.12 25.85
CA ALA A 71 2.09 -14.22 27.27
C ALA A 71 3.37 -14.64 28.03
N ASN A 72 3.54 -14.12 29.26
CA ASN A 72 4.63 -14.41 30.21
C ASN A 72 5.78 -13.40 30.30
N GLY A 73 5.51 -12.10 30.15
CA GLY A 73 6.37 -11.04 30.73
C GLY A 73 7.79 -10.90 30.17
N ALA A 74 8.14 -11.63 29.10
CA ALA A 74 9.37 -11.46 28.35
C ALA A 74 9.02 -10.96 26.94
N THR A 75 9.36 -9.71 26.65
CA THR A 75 9.16 -9.03 25.36
C THR A 75 10.09 -9.63 24.30
N GLN A 76 9.73 -10.78 23.74
CA GLN A 76 10.31 -11.24 22.48
C GLN A 76 9.32 -10.93 21.36
N ASN A 77 9.51 -9.77 20.75
CA ASN A 77 8.78 -9.39 19.54
C ASN A 77 9.18 -10.34 18.40
N SER A 78 8.20 -10.82 17.63
CA SER A 78 8.51 -11.52 16.38
C SER A 78 9.26 -10.58 15.42
N VAL A 79 10.02 -11.15 14.48
CA VAL A 79 10.69 -10.33 13.44
C VAL A 79 9.67 -9.47 12.69
N PHE A 80 8.50 -10.03 12.38
CA PHE A 80 7.41 -9.30 11.72
C PHE A 80 6.81 -8.21 12.59
N SER A 81 6.68 -8.44 13.91
CA SER A 81 6.20 -7.43 14.86
C SER A 81 7.18 -6.26 14.99
N LEU A 82 8.50 -6.52 15.01
CA LEU A 82 9.53 -5.46 15.02
C LEU A 82 9.50 -4.61 13.75
N ILE A 83 9.37 -5.26 12.59
CA ILE A 83 9.27 -4.55 11.30
C ILE A 83 7.98 -3.73 11.26
N TYR A 84 6.85 -4.31 11.68
CA TYR A 84 5.57 -3.62 11.72
C TYR A 84 5.57 -2.45 12.71
N TRP A 85 6.24 -2.61 13.86
CA TRP A 85 6.46 -1.53 14.81
C TRP A 85 7.16 -0.33 14.16
N GLY A 86 8.15 -0.56 13.29
CA GLY A 86 8.79 0.52 12.52
C GLY A 86 7.85 1.28 11.58
N VAL A 87 6.78 0.61 11.10
CA VAL A 87 5.72 1.24 10.30
C VAL A 87 4.77 2.03 11.20
N THR A 88 4.22 1.41 12.24
CA THR A 88 3.22 2.04 13.13
C THR A 88 3.79 3.14 14.02
N SER A 89 5.07 3.05 14.39
CA SER A 89 5.79 4.12 15.10
C SER A 89 6.09 5.32 14.19
N GLY A 90 5.82 5.21 12.87
CA GLY A 90 6.06 6.27 11.92
C GLY A 90 7.53 6.49 11.60
N ILE A 91 8.39 5.47 11.73
CA ILE A 91 9.82 5.58 11.39
C ILE A 91 10.01 5.34 9.89
N PHE A 92 9.49 4.22 9.37
CA PHE A 92 9.74 3.82 7.97
C PHE A 92 9.08 4.74 6.93
N PRO A 93 7.80 5.15 7.06
CA PRO A 93 7.18 5.99 6.02
C PRO A 93 7.89 7.35 5.82
N PRO A 94 8.22 8.13 6.87
CA PRO A 94 8.98 9.37 6.71
C PRO A 94 10.40 9.17 6.17
N LEU A 95 11.08 8.06 6.50
CA LEU A 95 12.38 7.75 5.91
C LEU A 95 12.28 7.48 4.41
N ILE A 96 11.23 6.78 3.97
CA ILE A 96 10.95 6.60 2.54
C ILE A 96 10.67 7.95 1.89
N PHE A 97 9.90 8.84 2.54
CA PHE A 97 9.67 10.21 2.05
C PHE A 97 10.94 11.02 1.89
N LEU A 98 11.86 10.94 2.85
CA LEU A 98 13.15 11.61 2.77
C LEU A 98 13.92 11.13 1.54
N GLY A 99 13.91 9.82 1.27
CA GLY A 99 14.51 9.23 0.07
C GLY A 99 13.87 9.72 -1.23
N ILE A 100 12.53 9.73 -1.31
CA ILE A 100 11.79 10.26 -2.47
C ILE A 100 12.13 11.74 -2.69
N GLY A 101 12.14 12.54 -1.62
CA GLY A 101 12.49 13.95 -1.68
C GLY A 101 13.93 14.20 -2.16
N ALA A 102 14.89 13.38 -1.72
CA ALA A 102 16.28 13.45 -2.17
C ALA A 102 16.47 13.07 -3.64
N LEU A 103 15.60 12.21 -4.18
CA LEU A 103 15.63 11.79 -5.59
C LEU A 103 14.80 12.69 -6.52
N THR A 104 13.98 13.60 -5.97
CA THR A 104 13.06 14.42 -6.76
C THR A 104 13.79 15.58 -7.44
N ASP A 105 13.70 15.66 -8.77
CA ASP A 105 14.20 16.80 -9.54
C ASP A 105 13.20 17.95 -9.57
N PHE A 106 13.57 19.08 -8.96
CA PHE A 106 12.76 20.29 -8.91
C PHE A 106 12.94 21.22 -10.12
N SER A 107 13.87 20.93 -11.04
CA SER A 107 14.19 21.81 -12.17
C SER A 107 12.96 22.11 -13.03
N SER A 108 12.16 21.08 -13.32
CA SER A 108 10.92 21.24 -14.10
C SER A 108 9.90 22.14 -13.41
N LEU A 109 9.72 21.97 -12.10
CA LEU A 109 8.78 22.74 -11.28
C LEU A 109 9.20 24.21 -11.16
N ILE A 110 10.49 24.47 -10.91
CA ILE A 110 11.03 25.84 -10.79
C ILE A 110 10.99 26.55 -12.14
N SER A 111 11.27 25.83 -13.24
CA SER A 111 11.25 26.41 -14.59
C SER A 111 9.86 26.86 -15.04
N ASN A 112 8.80 26.22 -14.54
CA ASN A 112 7.41 26.60 -14.82
C ASN A 112 6.51 26.43 -13.56
N PRO A 113 6.46 27.43 -12.67
CA PRO A 113 5.71 27.36 -11.42
C PRO A 113 4.20 27.15 -11.58
N LYS A 114 3.64 27.41 -12.77
CA LYS A 114 2.22 27.14 -13.06
C LYS A 114 1.87 25.65 -12.93
N LEU A 115 2.87 24.76 -13.03
CA LEU A 115 2.67 23.32 -12.82
C LEU A 115 2.24 22.99 -11.38
N VAL A 116 2.55 23.83 -10.39
CA VAL A 116 2.08 23.67 -9.00
C VAL A 116 0.54 23.69 -8.94
N LEU A 117 -0.12 24.53 -9.73
CA LEU A 117 -1.59 24.58 -9.78
C LEU A 117 -2.19 23.28 -10.32
N LEU A 118 -1.51 22.62 -11.27
CA LEU A 118 -1.93 21.33 -11.77
C LEU A 118 -1.81 20.26 -10.68
N GLY A 119 -0.74 20.31 -9.88
CA GLY A 119 -0.57 19.48 -8.69
C GLY A 119 -1.66 19.71 -7.64
N ALA A 120 -2.06 20.96 -7.40
CA ALA A 120 -3.17 21.28 -6.50
C ALA A 120 -4.51 20.71 -7.00
N ALA A 121 -4.79 20.82 -8.31
CA ALA A 121 -5.99 20.23 -8.90
C ALA A 121 -5.98 18.69 -8.83
N ALA A 122 -4.80 18.04 -8.94
CA ALA A 122 -4.69 16.59 -8.81
C ALA A 122 -5.15 16.08 -7.42
N GLN A 123 -5.02 16.89 -6.36
CA GLN A 123 -5.46 16.52 -5.01
C GLN A 123 -6.99 16.49 -4.84
N ILE A 124 -7.77 16.97 -5.82
CA ILE A 124 -9.24 16.83 -5.81
C ILE A 124 -9.64 15.35 -5.73
N GLY A 125 -8.84 14.45 -6.28
CA GLY A 125 -9.06 13.00 -6.19
C GLY A 125 -9.16 12.49 -4.75
N ILE A 126 -8.41 13.09 -3.81
CA ILE A 126 -8.50 12.73 -2.38
C ILE A 126 -9.88 13.05 -1.84
N PHE A 127 -10.38 14.26 -2.10
CA PHE A 127 -11.68 14.71 -1.60
C PHE A 127 -12.84 13.92 -2.22
N VAL A 128 -12.76 13.61 -3.51
CA VAL A 128 -13.78 12.78 -4.19
C VAL A 128 -13.80 11.37 -3.57
N THR A 129 -12.63 10.78 -3.34
CA THR A 129 -12.51 9.45 -2.71
C THR A 129 -13.01 9.46 -1.27
N TYR A 130 -12.68 10.50 -0.50
CA TYR A 130 -13.15 10.71 0.87
C TYR A 130 -14.68 10.81 0.94
N LEU A 131 -15.29 11.67 0.12
CA LEU A 131 -16.75 11.82 0.06
C LEU A 131 -17.42 10.51 -0.38
N GLY A 132 -16.84 9.80 -1.35
CA GLY A 132 -17.32 8.49 -1.76
C GLY A 132 -17.29 7.46 -0.64
N ALA A 133 -16.20 7.41 0.15
CA ALA A 133 -16.09 6.52 1.30
C ALA A 133 -17.13 6.85 2.40
N LEU A 134 -17.38 8.14 2.67
CA LEU A 134 -18.44 8.55 3.59
C LEU A 134 -19.83 8.10 3.10
N MET A 135 -20.12 8.24 1.81
CA MET A 135 -21.39 7.80 1.22
C MET A 135 -21.58 6.27 1.30
N LEU A 136 -20.48 5.51 1.32
CA LEU A 136 -20.49 4.06 1.51
C LEU A 136 -20.61 3.63 2.98
N GLY A 137 -20.64 4.58 3.92
CA GLY A 137 -20.88 4.33 5.35
C GLY A 137 -19.62 4.15 6.20
N PHE A 138 -18.43 4.47 5.68
CA PHE A 138 -17.20 4.48 6.49
C PHE A 138 -17.18 5.66 7.48
N SER A 139 -16.52 5.48 8.62
CA SER A 139 -16.34 6.58 9.58
C SER A 139 -15.43 7.67 9.02
N ASN A 140 -15.46 8.88 9.60
CA ASN A 140 -14.62 10.00 9.14
C ASN A 140 -13.12 9.65 9.09
N LEU A 141 -12.61 8.90 10.07
CA LEU A 141 -11.18 8.53 10.14
C LEU A 141 -10.82 7.46 9.09
N GLU A 142 -11.71 6.49 8.87
CA GLU A 142 -11.54 5.47 7.84
C GLU A 142 -11.65 6.08 6.44
N ALA A 143 -12.65 6.92 6.21
CA ALA A 143 -12.84 7.65 4.97
C ALA A 143 -11.64 8.56 4.67
N ALA A 144 -11.08 9.24 5.69
CA ALA A 144 -9.86 10.02 5.54
C ALA A 144 -8.68 9.15 5.11
N SER A 145 -8.51 7.98 5.72
CA SER A 145 -7.45 7.03 5.38
C SER A 145 -7.59 6.47 3.96
N ILE A 146 -8.82 6.14 3.55
CA ILE A 146 -9.14 5.67 2.19
C ILE A 146 -8.94 6.80 1.18
N GLY A 147 -9.34 8.02 1.54
CA GLY A 147 -9.28 9.21 0.69
C GLY A 147 -7.87 9.49 0.16
N ILE A 148 -6.84 9.32 0.99
CA ILE A 148 -5.44 9.59 0.59
C ILE A 148 -4.97 8.73 -0.58
N ILE A 149 -5.56 7.55 -0.82
CA ILE A 149 -5.25 6.74 -1.99
C ILE A 149 -5.46 7.55 -3.28
N GLY A 150 -6.45 8.45 -3.30
CA GLY A 150 -6.73 9.35 -4.42
C GLY A 150 -5.61 10.35 -4.73
N GLY A 151 -4.66 10.55 -3.82
CA GLY A 151 -3.46 11.36 -4.03
C GLY A 151 -2.33 10.63 -4.75
N ALA A 152 -2.49 9.32 -4.99
CA ALA A 152 -1.50 8.45 -5.63
C ALA A 152 -0.11 8.49 -4.95
N ASP A 153 -0.08 8.66 -3.63
CA ASP A 153 1.14 8.63 -2.82
C ASP A 153 1.09 7.51 -1.76
N GLY A 154 1.83 6.42 -2.02
CA GLY A 154 1.78 5.17 -1.26
C GLY A 154 2.32 5.33 0.17
N PRO A 155 3.52 5.87 0.36
CA PRO A 155 4.05 6.12 1.69
C PRO A 155 3.17 7.06 2.53
N THR A 156 2.51 8.08 1.95
CA THR A 156 1.59 8.97 2.70
C THR A 156 0.34 8.19 3.09
N SER A 157 -0.17 7.35 2.19
CA SER A 157 -1.33 6.48 2.46
C SER A 157 -1.06 5.53 3.62
N ILE A 158 0.14 4.93 3.68
CA ILE A 158 0.55 4.05 4.80
C ILE A 158 0.67 4.86 6.08
N PHE A 159 1.36 6.01 6.04
CA PHE A 159 1.57 6.83 7.22
C PHE A 159 0.26 7.32 7.83
N LEU A 160 -0.66 7.85 7.02
CA LEU A 160 -1.91 8.37 7.53
C LEU A 160 -2.82 7.24 8.03
N SER A 161 -2.92 6.12 7.30
CA SER A 161 -3.71 4.97 7.75
C SER A 161 -3.17 4.36 9.04
N SER A 162 -1.85 4.34 9.26
CA SER A 162 -1.27 3.85 10.52
C SER A 162 -1.59 4.73 11.72
N GLN A 163 -1.94 6.00 11.51
CA GLN A 163 -2.31 6.94 12.57
C GLN A 163 -3.84 7.03 12.76
N LEU A 164 -4.61 7.01 11.68
CA LEU A 164 -6.06 7.25 11.71
C LEU A 164 -6.91 5.97 11.73
N ALA A 165 -6.53 4.94 10.99
CA ALA A 165 -7.28 3.68 10.88
C ALA A 165 -6.34 2.47 10.74
N PRO A 166 -5.61 2.06 11.81
CA PRO A 166 -4.59 1.03 11.74
C PRO A 166 -5.11 -0.34 11.27
N HIS A 167 -6.38 -0.65 11.54
CA HIS A 167 -7.03 -1.89 11.10
C HIS A 167 -7.24 -1.94 9.58
N LEU A 168 -7.24 -0.81 8.89
CA LEU A 168 -7.34 -0.72 7.42
C LEU A 168 -6.00 -0.60 6.71
N LEU A 169 -4.88 -0.53 7.44
CA LEU A 169 -3.55 -0.33 6.88
C LEU A 169 -3.22 -1.36 5.80
N GLY A 170 -3.45 -2.64 6.06
CA GLY A 170 -3.18 -3.73 5.11
C GLY A 170 -3.94 -3.55 3.79
N PRO A 171 -5.29 -3.49 3.81
CA PRO A 171 -6.09 -3.23 2.62
C PRO A 171 -5.72 -1.93 1.88
N ILE A 172 -5.48 -0.83 2.61
CA ILE A 172 -5.11 0.47 2.01
C ILE A 172 -3.75 0.38 1.33
N ALA A 173 -2.75 -0.22 1.96
CA ALA A 173 -1.40 -0.37 1.39
C ALA A 173 -1.43 -1.20 0.10
N ILE A 174 -2.15 -2.32 0.09
CA ILE A 174 -2.30 -3.16 -1.10
C ILE A 174 -3.01 -2.38 -2.21
N ALA A 175 -4.11 -1.69 -1.90
CA ALA A 175 -4.87 -0.91 -2.87
C ALA A 175 -4.04 0.24 -3.46
N ALA A 176 -3.33 1.01 -2.61
CA ALA A 176 -2.53 2.15 -3.03
C ALA A 176 -1.49 1.79 -4.08
N TYR A 177 -0.63 0.79 -3.80
CA TYR A 177 0.42 0.37 -4.74
C TYR A 177 -0.14 -0.40 -5.95
N SER A 178 -1.20 -1.18 -5.77
CA SER A 178 -1.84 -1.86 -6.90
C SER A 178 -2.41 -0.87 -7.91
N TYR A 179 -3.04 0.22 -7.43
CA TYR A 179 -3.60 1.24 -8.33
C TYR A 179 -2.53 2.13 -8.96
N MET A 180 -1.43 2.44 -8.27
CA MET A 180 -0.30 3.16 -8.87
C MET A 180 0.30 2.37 -10.04
N ALA A 181 0.45 1.06 -9.89
CA ALA A 181 0.88 0.20 -10.98
C ALA A 181 -0.10 0.14 -12.16
N LEU A 182 -1.40 0.39 -11.93
CA LEU A 182 -2.44 0.41 -12.96
C LEU A 182 -2.59 1.77 -13.64
N VAL A 183 -1.84 2.81 -13.24
CA VAL A 183 -1.86 4.14 -13.89
C VAL A 183 -1.67 4.06 -15.41
N PRO A 184 -0.71 3.28 -15.97
CA PRO A 184 -0.55 3.16 -17.42
C PRO A 184 -1.76 2.53 -18.13
N LEU A 185 -2.62 1.80 -17.41
CA LEU A 185 -3.86 1.22 -17.95
C LEU A 185 -5.03 2.20 -17.82
N ILE A 186 -5.14 2.89 -16.68
CA ILE A 186 -6.28 3.76 -16.34
C ILE A 186 -6.14 5.16 -16.97
N GLN A 187 -4.94 5.72 -16.97
CA GLN A 187 -4.69 7.10 -17.40
C GLN A 187 -4.93 7.33 -18.90
N PRO A 188 -4.41 6.48 -19.84
CA PRO A 188 -4.57 6.77 -21.26
C PRO A 188 -6.02 6.79 -21.77
N PRO A 189 -6.93 5.88 -21.35
CA PRO A 189 -8.34 5.97 -21.69
C PRO A 189 -9.00 7.28 -21.22
N ILE A 190 -8.73 7.72 -19.99
CA ILE A 190 -9.28 8.97 -19.44
C ILE A 190 -8.78 10.16 -20.25
N MET A 191 -7.49 10.20 -20.58
CA MET A 191 -6.93 11.24 -21.44
C MET A 191 -7.59 11.23 -22.83
N LYS A 192 -7.87 10.04 -23.38
CA LYS A 192 -8.54 9.91 -24.68
C LYS A 192 -9.97 10.45 -24.67
N LEU A 193 -10.67 10.30 -23.54
CA LEU A 193 -12.05 10.74 -23.33
C LEU A 193 -12.15 12.26 -23.07
N MET A 194 -11.23 12.82 -22.29
CA MET A 194 -11.36 14.18 -21.74
C MET A 194 -10.63 15.26 -22.53
N THR A 195 -9.71 14.89 -23.43
CA THR A 195 -8.94 15.87 -24.22
C THR A 195 -9.22 15.72 -25.70
N THR A 196 -9.07 16.80 -26.47
CA THR A 196 -9.21 16.78 -27.93
C THR A 196 -7.87 16.54 -28.63
N GLU A 197 -7.90 16.14 -29.91
CA GLU A 197 -6.67 16.03 -30.69
C GLU A 197 -5.90 17.35 -30.84
N LYS A 198 -6.63 18.48 -30.90
CA LYS A 198 -6.03 19.81 -31.02
C LYS A 198 -5.21 20.15 -29.77
N GLU A 199 -5.74 19.87 -28.58
CA GLU A 199 -5.05 20.09 -27.30
C GLU A 199 -3.80 19.19 -27.16
N ARG A 200 -3.89 17.92 -27.56
CA ARG A 200 -2.76 16.98 -27.49
C ARG A 200 -1.58 17.36 -28.40
N LYS A 201 -1.81 18.17 -29.44
CA LYS A 201 -0.80 18.61 -30.42
C LYS A 201 -0.16 19.94 -30.06
N ILE A 202 -0.49 20.55 -28.90
CA ILE A 202 0.12 21.80 -28.43
C ILE A 202 1.62 21.59 -28.17
N ARG A 203 2.47 22.46 -28.76
CA ARG A 203 3.91 22.45 -28.53
C ARG A 203 4.26 23.16 -27.23
N MET A 204 4.84 22.42 -26.29
CA MET A 204 5.35 22.97 -25.04
C MET A 204 6.64 23.75 -25.28
N LYS A 205 6.75 24.96 -24.70
CA LYS A 205 7.99 25.75 -24.75
C LYS A 205 9.09 25.04 -23.96
N PRO A 206 10.36 25.14 -24.38
CA PRO A 206 11.47 24.58 -23.61
C PRO A 206 11.54 25.21 -22.22
N SER A 207 11.91 24.40 -21.23
CA SER A 207 12.07 24.84 -19.85
C SER A 207 13.10 25.96 -19.75
N ARG A 208 12.85 26.91 -18.84
CA ARG A 208 13.83 27.95 -18.50
C ARG A 208 15.07 27.28 -17.87
N ARG A 209 16.25 27.85 -18.11
CA ARG A 209 17.49 27.40 -17.46
C ARG A 209 17.37 27.68 -15.96
N VAL A 210 17.62 26.66 -15.15
CA VAL A 210 17.62 26.71 -13.68
C VAL A 210 18.97 26.25 -13.19
#